data_AF-A0A3D3X6E6-F1
#
_entry.id   AF-A0A3D3X6E6-F1
#
_cell.length_a   1.000
_cell.length_b   1.000
_cell.length_c   1.000
_cell.angle_alpha   90.00
_cell.angle_beta   90.00
_cell.angle_gamma   90.00
#
_symmetry.space_group_name_H-M   'P 1'
#
loop_
_entity.id
_entity.type
_entity.pdbx_description
1 polymer ?
#
loop_
_entity_poly.entity_id
_entity_poly.type
_entity_poly.pdbx_seq_one_letter_code
_entity_poly.pdbx_strand_id
1 'polypeptide(L)' 'ISEFLDEIIQDKTPKLLISHGIVNKFIRGIRMNLSGKQMIELGESQDTIYHLNDFQEQEIKLPQWLELIPN' A
#
# COMPACT_ATOMS: atom_id res chain seq x y z
N ILE A 1 11.17 4.17 -9.55
CA ILE A 1 10.51 3.75 -8.28
C ILE A 1 11.13 4.46 -7.09
N SER A 2 12.45 4.45 -6.90
CA SER A 2 13.11 5.18 -5.78
C SER A 2 12.71 6.65 -5.73
N GLU A 3 12.90 7.41 -6.81
CA GLU A 3 12.58 8.86 -6.83
C GLU A 3 11.11 9.15 -6.49
N PHE A 4 10.18 8.36 -7.01
CA PHE A 4 8.74 8.47 -6.69
C PHE A 4 8.45 8.18 -5.21
N LEU A 5 9.07 7.16 -4.63
CA LEU A 5 8.89 6.83 -3.22
C LEU A 5 9.54 7.88 -2.33
N ASP A 6 10.72 8.38 -2.69
CA ASP A 6 11.43 9.42 -1.95
C ASP A 6 10.59 10.71 -1.90
N GLU A 7 9.93 11.09 -3.00
CA GLU A 7 9.01 12.23 -3.07
C GLU A 7 7.74 12.01 -2.21
N ILE A 8 7.21 10.79 -2.17
CA ILE A 8 6.07 10.46 -1.30
C ILE A 8 6.46 10.50 0.18
N ILE A 9 7.65 10.01 0.50
CA ILE A 9 8.12 9.79 1.87
C ILE A 9 8.54 11.09 2.56
N GLN A 10 9.16 12.02 1.83
CA GLN A 10 9.65 13.28 2.41
C GLN A 10 8.55 14.31 2.66
N ASP A 11 7.39 14.14 2.02
CA ASP A 11 6.23 14.99 2.20
C ASP A 11 5.46 14.59 3.47
N LYS A 12 5.22 15.56 4.35
CA LYS A 12 4.52 15.36 5.63
C LYS A 12 3.01 15.27 5.49
N THR A 13 2.48 15.46 4.28
CA THR A 13 1.06 15.36 3.98
C THR A 13 0.65 13.90 3.87
N PRO A 14 -0.42 13.44 4.54
CA PRO A 14 -0.98 12.11 4.31
C PRO A 14 -1.34 11.92 2.82
N LYS A 15 -0.87 10.82 2.22
CA LYS A 15 -1.15 10.49 0.81
C LYS A 15 -1.93 9.18 0.72
N LEU A 16 -2.93 9.15 -0.16
CA LEU A 16 -3.61 7.92 -0.57
C LEU A 16 -3.13 7.54 -1.98
N LEU A 17 -2.56 6.35 -2.11
CA LEU A 17 -2.16 5.81 -3.40
C LEU A 17 -3.12 4.69 -3.80
N ILE A 18 -3.69 4.80 -4.99
CA ILE A 18 -4.54 3.77 -5.60
C ILE A 18 -3.80 3.24 -6.83
N SER A 19 -3.55 1.95 -6.86
CA SER A 19 -2.81 1.29 -7.95
C SER A 19 -3.23 -0.17 -8.11
N HIS A 20 -2.43 -0.93 -8.85
CA HIS A 20 -2.63 -2.37 -9.08
C HIS A 20 -1.96 -3.18 -7.97
N GLY A 21 -2.50 -4.36 -7.69
CA GLY A 21 -2.03 -5.22 -6.60
C GLY A 21 -0.52 -5.50 -6.62
N ILE A 22 0.07 -5.72 -7.80
CA ILE A 22 1.53 -5.93 -7.90
C ILE A 22 2.34 -4.68 -7.54
N VAL A 23 1.86 -3.49 -7.93
CA VAL A 23 2.53 -2.23 -7.61
C VAL A 23 2.42 -1.94 -6.11
N ASN A 24 1.24 -2.16 -5.52
CA ASN A 24 1.02 -2.02 -4.08
C ASN A 24 2.00 -2.90 -3.28
N LYS A 25 2.16 -4.19 -3.65
CA LYS A 25 3.12 -5.08 -3.00
C LYS A 25 4.55 -4.56 -3.03
N PHE A 26 5.01 -4.03 -4.17
CA PHE A 26 6.35 -3.46 -4.25
C PHE A 26 6.52 -2.24 -3.36
N ILE A 27 5.55 -1.33 -3.35
CA ILE A 27 5.58 -0.14 -2.51
C ILE A 27 5.60 -0.51 -1.03
N ARG A 28 4.71 -1.40 -0.62
CA ARG A 28 4.63 -1.97 0.74
C ARG A 28 5.94 -2.65 1.13
N GLY A 29 6.47 -3.50 0.25
CA GLY A 29 7.72 -4.21 0.45
C GLY A 29 8.92 -3.30 0.63
N ILE A 30 9.06 -2.28 -0.23
CA ILE A 30 10.13 -1.28 -0.10
C ILE A 30 9.97 -0.51 1.21
N ARG A 31 8.73 -0.12 1.56
CA ARG A 31 8.49 0.62 2.80
C ARG A 31 8.74 -0.15 4.09
N MET A 32 8.54 -1.46 4.06
CA MET A 32 8.85 -2.37 5.17
C MET A 32 10.29 -2.92 5.11
N ASN A 33 11.13 -2.44 4.17
CA ASN A 33 12.51 -2.91 3.96
C ASN A 33 12.62 -4.44 3.77
N LEU A 34 11.70 -5.01 2.99
CA LEU A 34 11.67 -6.44 2.71
C LEU A 34 12.63 -6.84 1.59
N SER A 35 13.11 -8.07 1.62
CA SER A 35 13.81 -8.65 0.46
C SER A 35 12.83 -8.94 -0.68
N GLY A 36 13.32 -8.99 -1.92
CA GLY A 36 12.48 -9.30 -3.09
C GLY A 36 11.71 -10.61 -2.96
N LYS A 37 12.29 -11.64 -2.31
CA LYS A 37 11.58 -12.90 -2.03
C LYS A 37 10.38 -12.69 -1.11
N GLN A 38 10.56 -11.93 -0.02
CA GLN A 38 9.48 -11.61 0.92
C GLN A 38 8.38 -10.74 0.26
N MET A 39 8.75 -9.83 -0.65
CA MET A 39 7.77 -9.02 -1.37
C MET A 39 6.82 -9.86 -2.24
N ILE A 40 7.32 -10.93 -2.86
CA ILE A 40 6.49 -11.86 -3.66
C ILE A 40 5.46 -12.57 -2.78
N GLU A 41 5.85 -12.88 -1.54
CA GLU A 41 5.03 -13.59 -0.56
C GLU A 41 3.98 -12.68 0.11
N LEU A 42 4.05 -11.35 -0.04
CA LEU A 42 3.02 -10.44 0.48
C LEU A 42 1.65 -10.78 -0.11
N GLY A 43 0.63 -10.89 0.73
CA GLY A 43 -0.77 -10.98 0.30
C GLY A 43 -1.26 -9.67 -0.32
N GLU A 44 -2.37 -9.69 -1.05
CA GLU A 44 -3.03 -8.48 -1.58
C GLU A 44 -4.55 -8.71 -1.63
N SER A 45 -5.34 -7.68 -1.36
CA SER A 45 -6.80 -7.73 -1.35
C SER A 45 -7.37 -6.47 -2.00
N GLN A 46 -8.44 -6.61 -2.78
CA GLN A 46 -9.09 -5.49 -3.47
C GLN A 46 -9.77 -4.51 -2.50
N ASP A 47 -10.28 -5.01 -1.38
CA ASP A 47 -11.09 -4.23 -0.44
C ASP A 47 -10.32 -3.90 0.86
N THR A 48 -9.03 -3.65 0.73
CA THR A 48 -8.14 -3.37 1.85
C THR A 48 -7.28 -2.15 1.58
N ILE A 49 -7.31 -1.19 2.51
CA ILE A 49 -6.32 -0.11 2.57
C ILE A 49 -5.17 -0.60 3.44
N TYR A 50 -3.95 -0.51 2.92
CA TYR A 50 -2.72 -0.77 3.68
C TYR A 50 -2.16 0.55 4.19
N HIS A 51 -2.24 0.77 5.50
CA HIS A 51 -1.65 1.93 6.16
C HIS A 51 -0.20 1.63 6.56
N LEU A 52 0.73 2.44 6.05
CA LEU A 52 2.17 2.24 6.23
C LEU A 52 2.75 3.26 7.21
N ASN A 53 3.06 2.83 8.43
CA ASN A 53 3.65 3.64 9.49
C ASN A 53 5.02 3.10 9.87
N ASP A 54 6.09 3.88 9.69
CA ASP A 54 7.44 3.57 10.21
C ASP A 54 7.85 2.09 10.10
N PHE A 55 7.85 1.56 8.87
CA PHE A 55 8.20 0.16 8.53
C PHE A 55 7.20 -0.91 8.99
N GLN A 56 6.07 -0.51 9.57
CA GLN A 56 4.95 -1.38 9.91
C GLN A 56 3.78 -1.18 8.96
N GLU A 57 2.99 -2.25 8.82
CA GLU A 57 1.77 -2.26 8.03
C GLU A 57 0.58 -2.57 8.93
N GLN A 58 -0.49 -1.81 8.69
CA GLN A 58 -1.81 -2.10 9.26
C GLN A 58 -2.82 -2.23 8.12
N GLU A 59 -3.58 -3.33 8.13
CA GLU A 59 -4.71 -3.52 7.23
C GLU A 59 -5.96 -2.81 7.76
N ILE A 60 -6.62 -2.05 6.89
CA ILE A 60 -7.92 -1.44 7.13
C ILE A 60 -8.87 -2.04 6.09
N LYS A 61 -9.77 -2.92 6.54
CA LYS A 61 -10.81 -3.49 5.66
C LYS A 61 -11.83 -2.43 5.32
N LEU A 62 -12.14 -2.31 4.04
CA LEU A 62 -13.21 -1.42 3.60
C LEU A 62 -14.56 -1.96 4.10
N PRO A 63 -15.48 -1.07 4.50
CA PRO A 63 -16.81 -1.50 4.88
C PRO A 63 -17.56 -2.08 3.67
N GLN A 64 -18.30 -3.16 3.85
CA GLN A 64 -19.08 -3.79 2.77
C GLN A 64 -20.12 -2.86 2.12
N TRP A 65 -20.60 -1.85 2.85
CA TRP A 65 -21.56 -0.87 2.31
C TRP A 65 -20.93 0.11 1.30
N LEU A 66 -19.60 0.14 1.18
CA LEU A 66 -18.89 1.01 0.23
C LEU A 66 -18.95 0.46 -1.21
N GLU A 67 -19.23 -0.84 -1.39
CA GLU A 67 -19.44 -1.48 -2.71
C GLU A 67 -20.72 -1.01 -3.42
N LEU A 68 -21.55 -0.22 -2.75
CA LEU A 68 -22.88 0.18 -3.21
C LEU A 68 -22.93 1.50 -3.99
N ILE A 69 -21.81 2.15 -4.30
CA ILE A 69 -21.82 3.28 -5.25
C ILE A 69 -21.72 2.68 -6.66
N PRO A 70 -22.83 2.58 -7.42
CA PRO A 70 -22.78 2.07 -8.78
C PRO A 70 -22.01 3.07 -9.64
N ASN A 71 -21.21 2.56 -10.58
CA ASN A 71 -20.65 3.37 -11.67
C ASN A 71 -21.75 3.98 -12.54
#